data_AF-A0A965EJX8-F1
#
_entry.id   AF-A0A965EJX8-F1
#
_cell.length_a   1.000
_cell.length_b   1.000
_cell.length_c   1.000
_cell.angle_alpha   90.00
_cell.angle_beta   90.00
_cell.angle_gamma   90.00
#
_symmetry.space_group_name_H-M   'P 1'
#
loop_
_entity.id
_entity.type
_entity.pdbx_description
1 polymer ?
#
loop_
_entity_poly.entity_id
_entity_poly.type
_entity_poly.pdbx_seq_one_letter_code
_entity_poly.pdbx_strand_id
1 'polypeptide(L)'
;DPDSGIQNLGTYRGGLKAPDRVGLKLFMNLGQGGTAHWEKCRARGEAMPIAMVIGCPPPVAYCGPQKLPKDVDELGVAGGIAGAPIRIAKARTSDLMVPADAEIVIEGLLDPEYFEPEGPFGESHGYINLEEFNFILKVTAITRKKNAVFTSIISQVAPSESSVIKRVAYEPLFLNHLRDHLGIKGVVRVGMHEPLTSLRKVIVVQVARGTPRTEIWRALYGAMSFQGPVGKYMIAVDEDIDPNNLDAVFWAMSYRANLAEDCELIKHRPLGHGPKTGATEDATLAIDATLKVDMAPVALPKREYMEHAKELWDRLGLPPLKPEPPWHGYELGDWSAEWDTLAERAAAGDWIANGKRSTQQRRTGVVPNTDVRKVPRD
;
A
#
# COMPACT_ATOMS: atom_id res chain seq x y z
N ASP A 1 -15.90 -9.22 -23.78
CA ASP A 1 -17.02 -10.12 -23.54
C ASP A 1 -17.70 -10.44 -24.87
N PRO A 2 -17.78 -11.72 -25.27
CA PRO A 2 -18.45 -12.12 -26.51
C PRO A 2 -19.99 -11.95 -26.48
N ASP A 3 -20.60 -11.62 -25.34
CA ASP A 3 -22.03 -11.28 -25.22
C ASP A 3 -22.29 -9.77 -25.33
N SER A 4 -21.57 -8.97 -24.54
CA SER A 4 -21.85 -7.54 -24.39
C SER A 4 -20.98 -6.64 -25.27
N GLY A 5 -19.91 -7.18 -25.87
CA GLY A 5 -18.90 -6.41 -26.60
C GLY A 5 -17.97 -5.57 -25.71
N ILE A 6 -18.19 -5.52 -24.40
CA ILE A 6 -17.34 -4.77 -23.46
C ILE A 6 -15.96 -5.43 -23.39
N GLN A 7 -14.89 -4.66 -23.58
CA GLN A 7 -13.52 -5.16 -23.48
C GLN A 7 -13.06 -5.20 -22.03
N ASN A 8 -12.12 -6.09 -21.73
CA ASN A 8 -11.39 -6.04 -20.46
C ASN A 8 -9.92 -5.73 -20.76
N LEU A 9 -9.38 -4.76 -20.04
CA LEU A 9 -7.95 -4.51 -19.96
C LEU A 9 -7.39 -5.17 -18.69
N GLY A 10 -6.24 -5.83 -18.82
CA GLY A 10 -5.56 -6.44 -17.69
C GLY A 10 -4.06 -6.52 -17.90
N THR A 11 -3.30 -6.53 -16.81
CA THR A 11 -1.86 -6.77 -16.85
C THR A 11 -1.57 -8.23 -16.49
N TYR A 12 -1.11 -8.98 -17.48
CA TYR A 12 -0.75 -10.40 -17.35
C TYR A 12 0.65 -10.62 -17.93
N ARG A 13 1.37 -11.61 -17.42
CA ARG A 13 2.67 -11.98 -17.99
C ARG A 13 2.50 -12.94 -19.16
N GLY A 14 3.44 -12.86 -20.11
CA GLY A 14 3.56 -13.78 -21.23
C GLY A 14 5.00 -14.25 -21.40
N GLY A 15 5.22 -15.56 -21.34
CA GLY A 15 6.51 -16.18 -21.67
C GLY A 15 6.61 -16.44 -23.16
N LEU A 16 7.68 -15.98 -23.81
CA LEU A 16 7.94 -16.29 -25.22
C LEU A 16 8.22 -17.81 -25.37
N LYS A 17 7.50 -18.48 -26.28
CA LYS A 17 7.57 -19.94 -26.44
C LYS A 17 8.04 -20.37 -27.84
N ALA A 18 7.63 -19.64 -28.86
CA ALA A 18 8.04 -19.84 -30.25
C ALA A 18 7.93 -18.52 -31.03
N PRO A 19 8.42 -18.43 -32.28
CA PRO A 19 8.28 -17.23 -33.11
C PRO A 19 6.84 -16.73 -33.27
N ASP A 20 5.85 -17.60 -33.13
CA ASP A 20 4.42 -17.34 -33.28
C ASP A 20 3.60 -17.67 -32.00
N ARG A 21 4.26 -17.85 -30.84
CA ARG A 21 3.59 -18.38 -29.64
C ARG A 21 4.07 -17.77 -28.33
N VAL A 22 3.11 -17.44 -27.46
CA VAL A 22 3.33 -16.94 -26.10
C VAL A 22 2.53 -17.76 -25.10
N GLY A 23 3.16 -18.20 -24.01
CA GLY A 23 2.47 -18.80 -22.86
C GLY A 23 1.94 -17.69 -21.96
N LEU A 24 0.61 -17.55 -21.86
CA LEU A 24 -0.05 -16.48 -21.10
C LEU A 24 -0.60 -16.97 -19.76
N LYS A 25 -0.26 -16.25 -18.69
CA LYS A 25 -0.79 -16.54 -17.35
C LYS A 25 -1.97 -15.63 -17.00
N LEU A 26 -3.18 -16.12 -17.27
CA LEU A 26 -4.42 -15.53 -16.77
C LEU A 26 -4.76 -16.19 -15.43
N PHE A 27 -4.77 -15.42 -14.34
CA PHE A 27 -5.03 -15.94 -13.00
C PHE A 27 -6.52 -16.30 -12.79
N MET A 28 -6.91 -17.50 -13.24
CA MET A 28 -8.29 -18.03 -13.22
C MET A 28 -8.95 -17.90 -11.84
N ASN A 29 -8.24 -18.26 -10.78
CA ASN A 29 -8.77 -18.31 -9.42
C ASN A 29 -9.04 -16.93 -8.79
N LEU A 30 -8.66 -15.84 -9.47
CA LEU A 30 -8.84 -14.46 -9.00
C LEU A 30 -10.02 -13.75 -9.68
N GLY A 31 -10.85 -14.47 -10.44
CA GLY A 31 -12.06 -13.93 -11.07
C GLY A 31 -11.79 -12.77 -12.04
N GLN A 32 -10.67 -12.84 -12.76
CA GLN A 32 -10.25 -11.81 -13.73
C GLN A 32 -11.25 -11.72 -14.89
N GLY A 33 -11.46 -10.53 -15.47
CA GLY A 33 -12.39 -10.32 -16.58
C GLY A 33 -12.08 -11.23 -17.78
N GLY A 34 -10.80 -11.37 -18.13
CA GLY A 34 -10.34 -12.26 -19.20
C GLY A 34 -10.70 -13.74 -19.00
N THR A 35 -10.77 -14.22 -17.77
CA THR A 35 -11.19 -15.61 -17.47
C THR A 35 -12.66 -15.83 -17.85
N ALA A 36 -13.54 -14.93 -17.44
CA ALA A 36 -14.96 -15.05 -17.76
C ALA A 36 -15.22 -14.96 -19.27
N HIS A 37 -14.46 -14.11 -19.99
CA HIS A 37 -14.54 -14.04 -21.44
C HIS A 37 -14.09 -15.34 -22.11
N TRP A 38 -12.99 -15.92 -21.64
CA TRP A 38 -12.47 -17.18 -22.19
C TRP A 38 -13.45 -18.33 -21.98
N GLU A 39 -14.06 -18.46 -20.80
CA GLU A 39 -15.05 -19.50 -20.51
C GLU A 39 -16.26 -19.42 -21.46
N LYS A 40 -16.73 -18.21 -21.75
CA LYS A 40 -17.82 -17.98 -22.71
C LYS A 40 -17.41 -18.35 -24.14
N CYS A 41 -16.24 -17.93 -24.60
CA CYS A 41 -15.72 -18.30 -25.92
C CYS A 41 -15.56 -19.82 -26.04
N ARG A 42 -14.98 -20.47 -25.02
CA ARG A 42 -14.82 -21.93 -24.98
C ARG A 42 -16.15 -22.66 -25.04
N ALA A 43 -17.17 -22.20 -24.31
CA ALA A 43 -18.52 -22.78 -24.36
C ALA A 43 -19.17 -22.71 -25.75
N ARG A 44 -18.71 -21.79 -26.61
CA ARG A 44 -19.12 -21.66 -28.03
C ARG A 44 -18.24 -22.43 -29.00
N GLY A 45 -17.16 -23.07 -28.52
CA GLY A 45 -16.13 -23.65 -29.39
C GLY A 45 -15.31 -22.60 -30.15
N GLU A 46 -15.28 -21.36 -29.64
CA GLU A 46 -14.58 -20.23 -30.26
C GLU A 46 -13.26 -19.95 -29.52
N ALA A 47 -12.21 -19.62 -30.28
CA ALA A 47 -10.97 -19.13 -29.70
C ALA A 47 -11.13 -17.67 -29.25
N MET A 48 -10.65 -17.32 -28.05
CA MET A 48 -10.77 -15.95 -27.54
C MET A 48 -9.72 -15.04 -28.18
N PRO A 49 -10.09 -13.93 -28.84
CA PRO A 49 -9.13 -12.94 -29.32
C PRO A 49 -8.49 -12.16 -28.17
N ILE A 50 -7.19 -11.95 -28.26
CA ILE A 50 -6.38 -11.15 -27.33
C ILE A 50 -5.51 -10.18 -28.13
N ALA A 51 -5.38 -8.96 -27.63
CA ALA A 51 -4.38 -7.99 -28.09
C ALA A 51 -3.49 -7.59 -26.90
N MET A 52 -2.22 -7.99 -26.94
CA MET A 52 -1.20 -7.55 -25.98
C MET A 52 -0.65 -6.20 -26.43
N VAL A 53 -0.74 -5.21 -25.55
CA VAL A 53 -0.30 -3.84 -25.84
C VAL A 53 0.98 -3.54 -25.05
N ILE A 54 2.05 -3.19 -25.76
CA ILE A 54 3.35 -2.83 -25.19
C ILE A 54 3.61 -1.35 -25.50
N GLY A 55 3.99 -0.59 -24.47
CA GLY A 55 4.18 0.86 -24.57
C GLY A 55 2.89 1.61 -24.88
N CYS A 56 1.87 1.45 -24.03
CA CYS A 56 0.63 2.24 -24.12
C CYS A 56 0.75 3.59 -23.39
N PRO A 57 -0.20 4.54 -23.61
CA PRO A 57 -0.26 5.76 -22.81
C PRO A 57 -0.25 5.48 -21.30
N PRO A 58 0.47 6.27 -20.47
CA PRO A 58 0.60 5.98 -19.04
C PRO A 58 -0.72 5.78 -18.26
N PRO A 59 -1.81 6.54 -18.53
CA PRO A 59 -3.10 6.30 -17.89
C PRO A 59 -3.67 4.89 -18.18
N VAL A 60 -3.45 4.36 -19.38
CA VAL A 60 -3.86 3.01 -19.76
C VAL A 60 -3.05 1.97 -19.01
N ALA A 61 -1.73 2.16 -18.94
CA ALA A 61 -0.84 1.28 -18.16
C ALA A 61 -1.21 1.28 -16.67
N TYR A 62 -1.61 2.44 -16.12
CA TYR A 62 -2.08 2.59 -14.75
C TYR A 62 -3.40 1.86 -14.47
N CYS A 63 -4.35 1.89 -15.42
CA CYS A 63 -5.65 1.24 -15.31
C CYS A 63 -5.59 -0.29 -15.42
N GLY A 64 -4.66 -0.84 -16.24
CA GLY A 64 -4.54 -2.28 -16.47
C GLY A 64 -4.50 -3.18 -15.22
N PRO A 65 -3.71 -2.88 -14.17
CA PRO A 65 -3.68 -3.69 -12.96
C PRO A 65 -4.83 -3.42 -11.98
N GLN A 66 -5.70 -2.42 -12.23
CA GLN A 66 -6.76 -2.02 -11.30
C GLN A 66 -7.96 -2.95 -11.38
N LYS A 67 -8.65 -3.10 -10.24
CA LYS A 67 -9.87 -3.91 -10.13
C LYS A 67 -11.10 -3.02 -10.28
N LEU A 68 -11.38 -2.61 -11.51
CA LEU A 68 -12.58 -1.86 -11.84
C LEU A 68 -13.83 -2.78 -11.82
N PRO A 69 -15.04 -2.22 -11.67
CA PRO A 69 -16.28 -2.96 -11.90
C PRO A 69 -16.30 -3.62 -13.29
N LYS A 70 -16.88 -4.81 -13.41
CA LYS A 70 -16.81 -5.64 -14.64
C LYS A 70 -17.49 -5.02 -15.86
N ASP A 71 -18.39 -4.09 -15.64
CA ASP A 71 -19.18 -3.35 -16.62
C ASP A 71 -18.58 -1.98 -16.98
N VAL A 72 -17.42 -1.64 -16.41
CA VAL A 72 -16.71 -0.39 -16.66
C VAL A 72 -15.52 -0.65 -17.59
N ASP A 73 -15.50 0.03 -18.73
CA ASP A 73 -14.38 -0.01 -19.67
C ASP A 73 -13.15 0.72 -19.10
N GLU A 74 -12.05 0.00 -18.91
CA GLU A 74 -10.81 0.54 -18.38
C GLU A 74 -10.23 1.66 -19.27
N LEU A 75 -10.45 1.63 -20.60
CA LEU A 75 -9.99 2.69 -21.50
C LEU A 75 -10.77 4.00 -21.29
N GLY A 76 -12.06 3.90 -20.98
CA GLY A 76 -12.89 5.04 -20.59
C GLY A 76 -12.39 5.68 -19.30
N VAL A 77 -12.07 4.88 -18.29
CA VAL A 77 -11.49 5.37 -17.03
C VAL A 77 -10.10 5.97 -17.24
N ALA A 78 -9.26 5.35 -18.06
CA ALA A 78 -7.97 5.92 -18.45
C ALA A 78 -8.14 7.29 -19.12
N GLY A 79 -9.18 7.47 -19.94
CA GLY A 79 -9.52 8.76 -20.53
C GLY A 79 -9.96 9.80 -19.50
N GLY A 80 -10.75 9.39 -18.50
CA GLY A 80 -11.11 10.24 -17.36
C GLY A 80 -9.87 10.73 -16.58
N ILE A 81 -8.91 9.84 -16.32
CA ILE A 81 -7.63 10.19 -15.68
C ILE A 81 -6.81 11.14 -16.57
N ALA A 82 -6.80 10.92 -17.88
CA ALA A 82 -6.10 11.76 -18.84
C ALA A 82 -6.77 13.14 -19.06
N GLY A 83 -8.02 13.31 -18.63
CA GLY A 83 -8.84 14.48 -18.92
C GLY A 83 -9.37 14.55 -20.37
N ALA A 84 -9.14 13.50 -21.17
CA ALA A 84 -9.59 13.40 -22.56
C ALA A 84 -9.69 11.92 -22.99
N PRO A 85 -10.56 11.58 -23.96
CA PRO A 85 -10.69 10.21 -24.45
C PRO A 85 -9.37 9.63 -24.97
N ILE A 86 -9.08 8.37 -24.63
CA ILE A 86 -7.94 7.64 -25.19
C ILE A 86 -8.19 7.40 -26.67
N ARG A 87 -7.22 7.76 -27.52
CA ARG A 87 -7.29 7.44 -28.95
C ARG A 87 -7.16 5.93 -29.13
N ILE A 88 -8.09 5.33 -29.84
CA ILE A 88 -8.14 3.89 -30.10
C ILE A 88 -8.16 3.60 -31.60
N ALA A 89 -7.69 2.43 -31.96
CA ALA A 89 -7.73 1.89 -33.31
C ALA A 89 -8.21 0.44 -33.27
N LYS A 90 -8.89 0.00 -34.33
CA LYS A 90 -9.26 -1.40 -34.48
C LYS A 90 -7.99 -2.24 -34.71
N ALA A 91 -7.90 -3.37 -34.03
CA ALA A 91 -6.89 -4.39 -34.26
C ALA A 91 -6.97 -4.93 -35.71
N ARG A 92 -5.88 -5.53 -36.21
CA ARG A 92 -5.78 -5.99 -37.60
C ARG A 92 -6.52 -7.29 -37.88
N THR A 93 -6.55 -8.20 -36.92
CA THR A 93 -7.04 -9.57 -37.05
C THR A 93 -8.22 -9.88 -36.15
N SER A 94 -8.68 -8.91 -35.37
CA SER A 94 -9.85 -9.02 -34.50
C SER A 94 -10.64 -7.72 -34.42
N ASP A 95 -11.81 -7.77 -33.79
CA ASP A 95 -12.65 -6.59 -33.53
C ASP A 95 -12.25 -5.81 -32.28
N LEU A 96 -11.12 -6.17 -31.64
CA LEU A 96 -10.64 -5.47 -30.46
C LEU A 96 -10.19 -4.04 -30.80
N MET A 97 -10.50 -3.10 -29.92
CA MET A 97 -10.03 -1.72 -29.94
C MET A 97 -8.81 -1.58 -29.01
N VAL A 98 -7.68 -1.16 -29.58
CA VAL A 98 -6.41 -0.99 -28.88
C VAL A 98 -5.99 0.48 -28.86
N PRO A 99 -5.18 0.94 -27.88
CA PRO A 99 -4.66 2.30 -27.89
C PRO A 99 -3.90 2.60 -29.18
N ALA A 100 -4.33 3.62 -29.94
CA ALA A 100 -3.74 3.98 -31.22
C ALA A 100 -2.28 4.44 -31.08
N ASP A 101 -1.92 4.93 -29.89
CA ASP A 101 -0.58 5.41 -29.55
C ASP A 101 0.34 4.33 -28.96
N ALA A 102 -0.08 3.06 -28.95
CA ALA A 102 0.75 1.95 -28.51
C ALA A 102 2.04 1.84 -29.33
N GLU A 103 3.16 1.48 -28.69
CA GLU A 103 4.43 1.22 -29.36
C GLU A 103 4.36 -0.06 -30.21
N ILE A 104 3.81 -1.14 -29.62
CA ILE A 104 3.66 -2.45 -30.24
C ILE A 104 2.33 -3.07 -29.80
N VAL A 105 1.60 -3.67 -30.74
CA VAL A 105 0.42 -4.50 -30.49
C VAL A 105 0.66 -5.89 -31.07
N ILE A 106 0.55 -6.90 -30.22
CA ILE A 106 0.64 -8.32 -30.60
C ILE A 106 -0.75 -8.91 -30.47
N GLU A 107 -1.31 -9.35 -31.60
CA GLU A 107 -2.64 -9.95 -31.66
C GLU A 107 -2.54 -11.46 -31.74
N GLY A 108 -3.52 -12.15 -31.17
CA GLY A 108 -3.59 -13.59 -31.26
C GLY A 108 -4.90 -14.17 -30.77
N LEU A 109 -4.96 -15.49 -30.82
CA LEU A 109 -6.09 -16.29 -30.36
C LEU A 109 -5.61 -17.22 -29.24
N LEU A 110 -6.38 -17.27 -28.15
CA LEU A 110 -6.15 -18.27 -27.11
C LEU A 110 -6.69 -19.62 -27.55
N ASP A 111 -5.89 -20.66 -27.36
CA ASP A 111 -6.34 -22.03 -27.53
C ASP A 111 -7.49 -22.35 -26.53
N PRO A 112 -8.64 -22.85 -27.01
CA PRO A 112 -9.78 -23.14 -26.14
C PRO A 112 -9.66 -24.46 -25.37
N GLU A 113 -8.73 -25.35 -25.75
CA GLU A 113 -8.66 -26.72 -25.24
C GLU A 113 -7.28 -27.11 -24.69
N TYR A 114 -6.21 -26.67 -25.34
CA TYR A 114 -4.84 -27.03 -25.01
C TYR A 114 -4.15 -25.97 -24.16
N PHE A 115 -3.28 -26.45 -23.28
CA PHE A 115 -2.46 -25.64 -22.38
C PHE A 115 -1.02 -26.12 -22.46
N GLU A 116 -0.06 -25.25 -22.19
CA GLU A 116 1.36 -25.60 -22.15
C GLU A 116 2.01 -25.16 -20.84
N PRO A 117 3.09 -25.84 -20.40
CA PRO A 117 3.84 -25.42 -19.22
C PRO A 117 4.39 -23.98 -19.38
N GLU A 118 4.17 -23.11 -18.38
CA GLU A 118 4.63 -21.71 -18.29
C GLU A 118 5.27 -21.43 -16.93
N GLY A 119 6.32 -20.60 -16.92
CA GLY A 119 7.24 -20.44 -15.80
C GLY A 119 8.54 -21.24 -16.00
N PRO A 120 9.41 -21.33 -14.98
CA PRO A 120 9.31 -20.61 -13.70
C PRO A 120 9.49 -19.08 -13.88
N PHE A 121 9.00 -18.30 -12.93
CA PHE A 121 9.05 -16.83 -13.00
C PHE A 121 9.08 -16.20 -11.60
N GLY A 122 9.80 -15.09 -11.43
CA GLY A 122 9.84 -14.37 -10.16
C GLY A 122 8.54 -13.61 -9.87
N GLU A 123 8.03 -13.69 -8.65
CA GLU A 123 6.79 -13.03 -8.26
C GLU A 123 7.01 -11.87 -7.28
N SER A 124 5.99 -11.00 -7.16
CA SER A 124 6.09 -9.79 -6.33
C SER A 124 6.24 -10.06 -4.83
N HIS A 125 5.85 -11.27 -4.38
CA HIS A 125 6.06 -11.75 -3.01
C HIS A 125 7.48 -12.30 -2.76
N GLY A 126 8.39 -12.22 -3.75
CA GLY A 126 9.80 -12.55 -3.59
C GLY A 126 10.17 -14.03 -3.71
N TYR A 127 9.22 -14.89 -4.09
CA TYR A 127 9.49 -16.30 -4.38
C TYR A 127 9.31 -16.56 -5.87
N ILE A 128 10.01 -17.57 -6.39
CA ILE A 128 9.83 -18.06 -7.75
C ILE A 128 8.53 -18.88 -7.80
N ASN A 129 7.60 -18.50 -8.67
CA ASN A 129 6.51 -19.39 -9.03
C ASN A 129 7.04 -20.47 -9.97
N LEU A 130 6.77 -21.72 -9.63
CA LEU A 130 7.16 -22.88 -10.43
C LEU A 130 6.32 -22.98 -11.71
N GLU A 131 6.74 -23.89 -12.57
CA GLU A 131 6.07 -24.15 -13.84
C GLU A 131 4.67 -24.74 -13.62
N GLU A 132 3.69 -24.22 -14.37
CA GLU A 132 2.30 -24.67 -14.36
C GLU A 132 1.71 -24.63 -15.77
N PHE A 133 0.73 -25.47 -16.07
CA PHE A 133 0.00 -25.38 -17.34
C PHE A 133 -0.79 -24.07 -17.42
N ASN A 134 -0.57 -23.32 -18.51
CA ASN A 134 -1.18 -22.03 -18.77
C ASN A 134 -1.60 -21.89 -20.23
N PHE A 135 -2.24 -20.77 -20.56
CA PHE A 135 -2.85 -20.54 -21.86
C PHE A 135 -1.82 -20.41 -22.97
N ILE A 136 -2.17 -20.93 -24.13
CA ILE A 136 -1.40 -20.78 -25.36
C ILE A 136 -2.00 -19.63 -26.16
N LEU A 137 -1.24 -18.54 -26.34
CA LEU A 137 -1.58 -17.50 -27.30
C LEU A 137 -0.86 -17.77 -28.62
N LYS A 138 -1.63 -18.10 -29.66
CA LYS A 138 -1.13 -18.18 -31.03
C LYS A 138 -1.18 -16.79 -31.66
N VAL A 139 -0.02 -16.26 -32.03
CA VAL A 139 0.12 -14.91 -32.60
C VAL A 139 -0.37 -14.89 -34.04
N THR A 140 -1.25 -13.95 -34.36
CA THR A 140 -1.84 -13.76 -35.70
C THR A 140 -1.26 -12.54 -36.40
N ALA A 141 -0.90 -11.50 -35.65
CA ALA A 141 -0.27 -10.29 -36.19
C ALA A 141 0.58 -9.56 -35.15
N ILE A 142 1.60 -8.86 -35.63
CA ILE A 142 2.35 -7.87 -34.84
C ILE A 142 2.32 -6.56 -35.60
N THR A 143 1.77 -5.51 -34.98
CA THR A 143 1.83 -4.14 -35.50
C THR A 143 2.65 -3.28 -34.56
N ARG A 144 3.39 -2.31 -35.12
CA ARG A 144 4.26 -1.44 -34.33
C ARG A 144 4.53 -0.11 -35.01
N LYS A 145 4.96 0.87 -34.22
CA LYS A 145 5.58 2.10 -34.74
C LYS A 145 6.90 1.78 -35.45
N LYS A 146 7.32 2.65 -36.38
CA LYS A 146 8.57 2.50 -37.13
C LYS A 146 9.79 2.37 -36.20
N ASN A 147 9.85 3.22 -35.17
CA ASN A 147 10.89 3.25 -34.15
C ASN A 147 10.30 2.90 -32.78
N ALA A 148 9.66 1.73 -32.69
CA ALA A 148 8.94 1.32 -31.49
C ALA A 148 9.87 1.13 -30.27
N VAL A 149 9.42 1.59 -29.11
CA VAL A 149 10.06 1.36 -27.81
C VAL A 149 9.41 0.17 -27.11
N PHE A 150 10.23 -0.82 -26.73
CA PHE A 150 9.74 -1.96 -25.97
C PHE A 150 9.74 -1.63 -24.47
N THR A 151 8.56 -1.37 -23.90
CA THR A 151 8.40 -1.13 -22.47
C THR A 151 8.27 -2.45 -21.71
N SER A 152 8.99 -2.59 -20.60
CA SER A 152 8.94 -3.78 -19.74
C SER A 152 8.74 -3.39 -18.28
N ILE A 153 8.10 -4.26 -17.51
CA ILE A 153 7.96 -4.16 -16.06
C ILE A 153 8.72 -5.33 -15.44
N ILE A 154 9.70 -5.06 -14.57
CA ILE A 154 10.46 -6.10 -13.90
C ILE A 154 9.74 -6.44 -12.60
N SER A 155 8.66 -7.22 -12.73
CA SER A 155 7.86 -7.65 -11.59
C SER A 155 8.55 -8.78 -10.82
N GLN A 156 9.43 -8.41 -9.89
CA GLN A 156 10.08 -9.32 -8.92
C GLN A 156 9.79 -8.85 -7.48
N VAL A 157 10.57 -9.34 -6.51
CA VAL A 157 10.44 -8.97 -5.10
C VAL A 157 10.25 -7.46 -4.94
N ALA A 158 9.21 -7.06 -4.21
CA ALA A 158 8.93 -5.64 -4.01
C ALA A 158 10.08 -4.95 -3.24
N PRO A 159 10.43 -3.70 -3.57
CA PRO A 159 9.74 -2.82 -4.51
C PRO A 159 10.06 -3.11 -5.99
N SER A 160 9.05 -2.98 -6.85
CA SER A 160 9.17 -3.00 -8.32
C SER A 160 8.20 -2.00 -8.95
N GLU A 161 8.30 -1.73 -10.25
CA GLU A 161 7.36 -0.83 -10.92
C GLU A 161 5.91 -1.29 -10.73
N SER A 162 5.70 -2.61 -10.66
CA SER A 162 4.38 -3.20 -10.42
C SER A 162 3.80 -2.90 -9.03
N SER A 163 4.64 -2.82 -7.98
CA SER A 163 4.18 -2.48 -6.64
C SER A 163 4.01 -0.97 -6.51
N VAL A 164 4.92 -0.17 -7.06
CA VAL A 164 4.81 1.30 -7.00
C VAL A 164 3.53 1.80 -7.67
N ILE A 165 3.18 1.29 -8.86
CA ILE A 165 1.93 1.64 -9.55
C ILE A 165 0.71 1.26 -8.70
N LYS A 166 0.73 0.08 -8.05
CA LYS A 166 -0.35 -0.36 -7.17
C LYS A 166 -0.47 0.51 -5.92
N ARG A 167 0.63 0.95 -5.31
CA ARG A 167 0.61 1.74 -4.07
C ARG A 167 -0.16 3.04 -4.27
N VAL A 168 0.13 3.75 -5.37
CA VAL A 168 -0.53 5.01 -5.73
C VAL A 168 -2.05 4.84 -5.89
N ALA A 169 -2.51 3.66 -6.29
CA ALA A 169 -3.93 3.37 -6.44
C ALA A 169 -4.57 2.87 -5.12
N TYR A 170 -3.91 1.98 -4.40
CA TYR A 170 -4.51 1.23 -3.30
C TYR A 170 -4.59 2.03 -2.00
N GLU A 171 -3.58 2.83 -1.66
CA GLU A 171 -3.61 3.64 -0.44
C GLU A 171 -4.79 4.63 -0.43
N PRO A 172 -5.03 5.43 -1.50
CA PRO A 172 -6.22 6.29 -1.58
C PRO A 172 -7.53 5.49 -1.63
N LEU A 173 -7.53 4.31 -2.26
CA LEU A 173 -8.72 3.46 -2.34
C LEU A 173 -9.16 2.98 -0.95
N PHE A 174 -8.23 2.50 -0.14
CA PHE A 174 -8.51 2.10 1.25
C PHE A 174 -8.89 3.31 2.11
N LEU A 175 -8.18 4.43 1.98
CA LEU A 175 -8.52 5.66 2.70
C LEU A 175 -9.96 6.13 2.40
N ASN A 176 -10.34 6.21 1.11
CA ASN A 176 -11.68 6.58 0.68
C ASN A 176 -12.73 5.59 1.19
N HIS A 177 -12.44 4.29 1.16
CA HIS A 177 -13.36 3.29 1.71
C HIS A 177 -13.60 3.50 3.22
N LEU A 178 -12.55 3.64 4.01
CA LEU A 178 -12.67 3.78 5.47
C LEU A 178 -13.29 5.13 5.87
N ARG A 179 -12.76 6.23 5.34
CA ARG A 179 -13.13 7.59 5.76
C ARG A 179 -14.48 8.04 5.18
N ASP A 180 -14.71 7.74 3.91
CA ASP A 180 -15.82 8.32 3.16
C ASP A 180 -16.97 7.33 2.98
N HIS A 181 -16.68 6.07 2.63
CA HIS A 181 -17.72 5.05 2.46
C HIS A 181 -18.25 4.50 3.80
N LEU A 182 -17.36 4.14 4.73
CA LEU A 182 -17.75 3.69 6.09
C LEU A 182 -17.98 4.86 7.07
N GLY A 183 -17.66 6.09 6.66
CA GLY A 183 -17.90 7.31 7.43
C GLY A 183 -16.97 7.51 8.62
N ILE A 184 -15.83 6.81 8.69
CA ILE A 184 -14.91 6.84 9.84
C ILE A 184 -14.00 8.08 9.73
N LYS A 185 -14.52 9.24 10.13
CA LYS A 185 -13.86 10.54 9.93
C LYS A 185 -12.50 10.69 10.62
N GLY A 186 -12.22 9.87 11.63
CA GLY A 186 -10.92 9.83 12.30
C GLY A 186 -9.80 9.24 11.46
N VAL A 187 -10.08 8.48 10.39
CA VAL A 187 -9.02 7.92 9.53
C VAL A 187 -8.45 9.02 8.64
N VAL A 188 -7.16 9.31 8.82
CA VAL A 188 -6.46 10.40 8.10
C VAL A 188 -5.62 9.88 6.94
N ARG A 189 -5.03 8.69 7.07
CA ARG A 189 -4.16 8.08 6.05
C ARG A 189 -4.18 6.56 6.17
N VAL A 190 -3.92 5.89 5.05
CA VAL A 190 -3.61 4.45 5.02
C VAL A 190 -2.25 4.29 4.36
N GLY A 191 -1.31 3.64 5.03
CA GLY A 191 -0.04 3.22 4.45
C GLY A 191 -0.02 1.72 4.21
N MET A 192 0.52 1.30 3.08
CA MET A 192 0.68 -0.10 2.73
C MET A 192 2.17 -0.41 2.57
N HIS A 193 2.73 -1.20 3.47
CA HIS A 193 4.16 -1.48 3.44
C HIS A 193 4.56 -2.22 2.16
N GLU A 194 5.56 -1.69 1.46
CA GLU A 194 5.97 -2.17 0.14
C GLU A 194 7.12 -3.19 0.18
N PRO A 195 8.28 -2.87 0.80
CA PRO A 195 9.47 -3.72 0.70
C PRO A 195 9.18 -5.15 1.15
N LEU A 196 9.45 -6.13 0.28
CA LEU A 196 9.24 -7.57 0.47
C LEU A 196 7.78 -8.02 0.71
N THR A 197 6.87 -7.15 1.12
CA THR A 197 5.49 -7.46 1.50
C THR A 197 4.47 -7.15 0.40
N SER A 198 4.90 -6.53 -0.70
CA SER A 198 4.10 -6.27 -1.91
C SER A 198 2.77 -5.55 -1.60
N LEU A 199 2.77 -4.62 -0.63
CA LEU A 199 1.64 -3.80 -0.18
C LEU A 199 0.50 -4.54 0.53
N ARG A 200 0.41 -5.87 0.39
CA ARG A 200 -0.80 -6.61 0.79
C ARG A 200 -0.74 -7.20 2.18
N LYS A 201 0.44 -7.34 2.77
CA LYS A 201 0.62 -8.10 4.01
C LYS A 201 0.62 -7.23 5.27
N VAL A 202 1.13 -6.00 5.22
CA VAL A 202 1.19 -5.09 6.37
C VAL A 202 0.52 -3.78 5.98
N ILE A 203 -0.60 -3.47 6.63
CA ILE A 203 -1.37 -2.25 6.40
C ILE A 203 -1.40 -1.46 7.70
N VAL A 204 -1.13 -0.17 7.59
CA VAL A 204 -1.15 0.77 8.71
C VAL A 204 -2.24 1.80 8.47
N VAL A 205 -3.24 1.84 9.35
CA VAL A 205 -4.32 2.82 9.36
C VAL A 205 -3.93 3.93 10.33
N GLN A 206 -3.66 5.10 9.81
CA GLN A 206 -3.35 6.27 10.62
C GLN A 206 -4.66 6.99 10.98
N VAL A 207 -4.85 7.30 12.27
CA VAL A 207 -6.04 7.98 12.79
C VAL A 207 -5.69 9.28 13.51
N ALA A 208 -6.58 10.26 13.45
CA ALA A 208 -6.46 11.50 14.20
C ALA A 208 -6.48 11.22 15.71
N ARG A 209 -5.74 12.02 16.49
CA ARG A 209 -5.72 11.88 17.94
C ARG A 209 -7.12 12.06 18.53
N GLY A 210 -7.47 11.21 19.49
CA GLY A 210 -8.79 11.22 20.13
C GLY A 210 -9.90 10.53 19.31
N THR A 211 -9.57 9.88 18.20
CA THR A 211 -10.51 9.00 17.50
C THR A 211 -11.02 7.93 18.48
N PRO A 212 -12.36 7.76 18.64
CA PRO A 212 -12.90 6.79 19.58
C PRO A 212 -12.43 5.37 19.28
N ARG A 213 -12.12 4.59 20.32
CA ARG A 213 -11.71 3.18 20.19
C ARG A 213 -12.64 2.37 19.29
N THR A 214 -13.96 2.59 19.38
CA THR A 214 -14.94 1.91 18.51
C THR A 214 -14.73 2.22 17.03
N GLU A 215 -14.37 3.45 16.68
CA GLU A 215 -14.09 3.86 15.31
C GLU A 215 -12.75 3.30 14.81
N ILE A 216 -11.74 3.20 15.68
CA ILE A 216 -10.45 2.57 15.35
C ILE A 216 -10.66 1.09 14.97
N TRP A 217 -11.37 0.33 15.81
CA TRP A 217 -11.67 -1.08 15.52
C TRP A 217 -12.58 -1.24 14.30
N ARG A 218 -13.58 -0.37 14.11
CA ARG A 218 -14.36 -0.32 12.86
C ARG A 218 -13.48 -0.10 11.64
N ALA A 219 -12.45 0.74 11.72
CA ALA A 219 -11.52 0.97 10.61
C ALA A 219 -10.68 -0.27 10.29
N LEU A 220 -10.16 -0.95 11.32
CA LEU A 220 -9.42 -2.20 11.16
C LEU A 220 -10.29 -3.29 10.51
N TYR A 221 -11.51 -3.51 11.00
CA TYR A 221 -12.46 -4.46 10.39
C TYR A 221 -12.91 -4.06 9.00
N GLY A 222 -13.12 -2.75 8.77
CA GLY A 222 -13.42 -2.20 7.46
C GLY A 222 -12.31 -2.52 6.45
N ALA A 223 -11.05 -2.31 6.83
CA ALA A 223 -9.92 -2.57 5.95
C ALA A 223 -9.80 -4.06 5.63
N MET A 224 -9.98 -4.93 6.63
CA MET A 224 -9.89 -6.39 6.46
C MET A 224 -11.02 -6.97 5.60
N SER A 225 -12.21 -6.38 5.64
CA SER A 225 -13.37 -6.84 4.87
C SER A 225 -13.43 -6.24 3.47
N PHE A 226 -12.88 -5.05 3.26
CA PHE A 226 -12.91 -4.34 1.97
C PHE A 226 -12.26 -5.13 0.85
N GLN A 227 -11.05 -5.61 1.10
CA GLN A 227 -10.47 -6.70 0.35
C GLN A 227 -10.22 -7.82 1.36
N GLY A 228 -10.85 -8.98 1.12
CA GLY A 228 -10.32 -10.25 1.64
C GLY A 228 -8.83 -10.36 1.26
N PRO A 229 -8.21 -11.50 1.18
CA PRO A 229 -6.73 -11.64 1.24
C PRO A 229 -5.70 -10.51 1.64
N VAL A 230 -6.06 -9.26 1.92
CA VAL A 230 -5.20 -8.12 2.23
C VAL A 230 -5.22 -7.88 3.73
N GLY A 231 -4.06 -7.50 4.25
CA GLY A 231 -3.77 -7.30 5.66
C GLY A 231 -3.63 -8.61 6.41
N LYS A 232 -2.42 -9.14 6.44
CA LYS A 232 -2.02 -10.17 7.40
C LYS A 232 -1.72 -9.54 8.77
N TYR A 233 -1.15 -8.34 8.74
CA TYR A 233 -1.00 -7.44 9.88
C TYR A 233 -1.75 -6.14 9.57
N MET A 234 -2.68 -5.78 10.45
CA MET A 234 -3.46 -4.56 10.39
C MET A 234 -3.17 -3.74 11.65
N ILE A 235 -2.62 -2.55 11.50
CA ILE A 235 -2.12 -1.77 12.62
C ILE A 235 -2.76 -0.40 12.59
N ALA A 236 -3.42 0.02 13.67
CA ALA A 236 -3.85 1.39 13.83
C ALA A 236 -2.79 2.18 14.60
N VAL A 237 -2.45 3.38 14.13
CA VAL A 237 -1.50 4.30 14.78
C VAL A 237 -2.06 5.72 14.78
N ASP A 238 -1.65 6.56 15.72
CA ASP A 238 -2.02 7.97 15.72
C ASP A 238 -1.32 8.74 14.58
N GLU A 239 -1.83 9.94 14.29
CA GLU A 239 -1.33 10.83 13.25
C GLU A 239 0.11 11.32 13.40
N ASP A 240 0.73 11.14 14.58
CA ASP A 240 2.14 11.44 14.82
C ASP A 240 3.09 10.34 14.31
N ILE A 241 2.57 9.16 13.98
CA ILE A 241 3.36 8.02 13.48
C ILE A 241 3.25 7.94 11.97
N ASP A 242 4.34 8.12 11.23
CA ASP A 242 4.34 7.93 9.77
C ASP A 242 4.13 6.45 9.44
N PRO A 243 3.03 6.07 8.75
CA PRO A 243 2.76 4.67 8.41
C PRO A 243 3.78 4.04 7.45
N ASN A 244 4.64 4.85 6.80
CA ASN A 244 5.72 4.35 5.95
C ASN A 244 7.04 4.09 6.71
N ASN A 245 7.16 4.54 7.97
CA ASN A 245 8.31 4.27 8.81
C ASN A 245 8.00 3.12 9.77
N LEU A 246 8.43 1.89 9.43
CA LEU A 246 8.15 0.74 10.30
C LEU A 246 8.86 0.79 11.66
N ASP A 247 9.98 1.49 11.79
CA ASP A 247 10.61 1.67 13.09
C ASP A 247 9.71 2.52 14.01
N ALA A 248 9.07 3.57 13.47
CA ALA A 248 8.09 4.37 14.19
C ALA A 248 6.81 3.57 14.51
N VAL A 249 6.34 2.73 13.58
CA VAL A 249 5.19 1.85 13.81
C VAL A 249 5.49 0.81 14.90
N PHE A 250 6.66 0.16 14.87
CA PHE A 250 7.07 -0.79 15.91
C PHE A 250 7.29 -0.11 17.26
N TRP A 251 7.83 1.12 17.26
CA TRP A 251 7.91 1.94 18.47
C TRP A 251 6.51 2.19 19.06
N ALA A 252 5.54 2.62 18.25
CA ALA A 252 4.16 2.81 18.69
C ALA A 252 3.54 1.52 19.23
N MET A 253 3.69 0.39 18.52
CA MET A 253 3.20 -0.92 18.97
C MET A 253 3.80 -1.32 20.32
N SER A 254 5.08 -1.04 20.54
CA SER A 254 5.81 -1.46 21.75
C SER A 254 5.39 -0.69 23.00
N TYR A 255 5.04 0.59 22.85
CA TYR A 255 4.78 1.48 23.99
C TYR A 255 3.32 1.92 24.13
N ARG A 256 2.48 1.73 23.12
CA ARG A 256 1.08 2.18 23.12
C ARG A 256 0.04 1.06 23.10
N ALA A 257 0.43 -0.15 22.73
CA ALA A 257 -0.48 -1.30 22.69
C ALA A 257 -0.24 -2.23 23.89
N ASN A 258 -1.30 -2.57 24.60
CA ASN A 258 -1.31 -3.75 25.46
C ASN A 258 -1.83 -4.93 24.64
N LEU A 259 -0.96 -5.87 24.25
CA LEU A 259 -1.36 -6.95 23.33
C LEU A 259 -2.46 -7.88 23.87
N ALA A 260 -2.72 -7.91 25.17
CA ALA A 260 -3.86 -8.64 25.72
C ALA A 260 -5.20 -7.92 25.51
N GLU A 261 -5.19 -6.60 25.35
CA GLU A 261 -6.37 -5.75 25.28
C GLU A 261 -6.58 -5.09 23.91
N ASP A 262 -5.50 -4.86 23.18
CA ASP A 262 -5.43 -4.05 21.96
C ASP A 262 -5.06 -4.90 20.72
N CYS A 263 -5.20 -6.23 20.81
CA CYS A 263 -4.90 -7.13 19.72
C CYS A 263 -6.01 -8.16 19.51
N GLU A 264 -6.34 -8.41 18.25
CA GLU A 264 -7.29 -9.45 17.86
C GLU A 264 -6.74 -10.33 16.74
N LEU A 265 -6.97 -11.64 16.87
CA LEU A 265 -6.65 -12.62 15.83
C LEU A 265 -7.94 -13.02 15.08
N ILE A 266 -8.01 -12.62 13.82
CA ILE A 266 -9.14 -12.91 12.94
C ILE A 266 -8.76 -14.13 12.09
N LYS A 267 -9.42 -15.26 12.34
CA LYS A 267 -9.20 -16.54 11.64
C LYS A 267 -10.00 -16.63 10.34
N HIS A 268 -9.79 -17.69 9.57
CA HIS A 268 -10.56 -18.02 8.36
C HIS A 268 -10.48 -16.95 7.26
N ARG A 269 -9.29 -16.36 7.10
CA ARG A 269 -9.01 -15.38 6.06
C ARG A 269 -8.57 -16.10 4.77
N PRO A 270 -8.87 -15.59 3.57
CA PRO A 270 -8.30 -16.19 2.36
C PRO A 270 -6.81 -15.88 2.24
N LEU A 271 -6.02 -16.80 1.70
CA LEU A 271 -4.54 -16.72 1.61
C LEU A 271 -4.01 -15.53 0.78
N GLY A 272 -4.72 -15.25 -0.31
CA GLY A 272 -4.31 -14.25 -1.28
C GLY A 272 -3.10 -14.66 -2.11
N HIS A 273 -2.43 -13.64 -2.64
CA HIS A 273 -1.21 -13.84 -3.41
C HIS A 273 -0.02 -14.08 -2.48
N GLY A 274 0.73 -15.15 -2.74
CA GLY A 274 1.85 -15.62 -1.92
C GLY A 274 2.38 -16.97 -2.40
N PRO A 275 3.48 -17.47 -1.82
CA PRO A 275 4.01 -18.79 -2.14
C PRO A 275 3.01 -19.90 -1.77
N LYS A 276 3.02 -20.98 -2.55
CA LYS A 276 2.18 -22.15 -2.28
C LYS A 276 2.77 -22.95 -1.12
N THR A 277 2.00 -23.07 -0.03
CA THR A 277 2.39 -23.80 1.18
C THR A 277 1.53 -25.03 1.46
N GLY A 278 0.47 -25.24 0.67
CA GLY A 278 -0.55 -26.27 0.92
C GLY A 278 -1.64 -25.84 1.93
N ALA A 279 -1.52 -24.66 2.53
CA ALA A 279 -2.58 -24.08 3.35
C ALA A 279 -3.83 -23.77 2.49
N THR A 280 -5.01 -23.73 3.13
CA THR A 280 -6.30 -23.40 2.50
C THR A 280 -6.84 -22.04 2.96
N GLU A 281 -6.41 -21.57 4.12
CA GLU A 281 -6.78 -20.30 4.73
C GLU A 281 -5.59 -19.68 5.48
N ASP A 282 -5.72 -18.41 5.86
CA ASP A 282 -4.77 -17.61 6.64
C ASP A 282 -5.50 -16.97 7.84
N ALA A 283 -4.80 -16.12 8.58
CA ALA A 283 -5.35 -15.27 9.62
C ALA A 283 -4.81 -13.83 9.50
N THR A 284 -5.52 -12.89 10.12
CA THR A 284 -5.08 -11.50 10.27
C THR A 284 -4.87 -11.20 11.75
N LEU A 285 -3.74 -10.56 12.07
CA LEU A 285 -3.50 -9.95 13.38
C LEU A 285 -3.83 -8.45 13.29
N ALA A 286 -4.85 -8.01 13.99
CA ALA A 286 -5.22 -6.61 14.12
C ALA A 286 -4.67 -6.04 15.44
N ILE A 287 -4.10 -4.85 15.40
CA ILE A 287 -3.42 -4.22 16.54
C ILE A 287 -3.82 -2.74 16.61
N ASP A 288 -4.33 -2.31 17.75
CA ASP A 288 -4.57 -0.91 18.07
C ASP A 288 -3.36 -0.32 18.82
N ALA A 289 -2.42 0.25 18.07
CA ALA A 289 -1.22 0.90 18.61
C ALA A 289 -1.38 2.41 18.78
N THR A 290 -2.61 2.90 18.96
CA THR A 290 -2.89 4.31 19.27
C THR A 290 -2.66 4.65 20.74
N LEU A 291 -2.48 5.93 21.07
CA LEU A 291 -2.38 6.42 22.44
C LEU A 291 -3.70 6.20 23.18
N LYS A 292 -3.63 5.52 24.32
CA LYS A 292 -4.78 5.29 25.21
C LYS A 292 -4.97 6.42 26.22
N VAL A 293 -3.90 7.16 26.50
CA VAL A 293 -3.83 8.30 27.41
C VAL A 293 -2.81 9.30 26.89
N ASP A 294 -2.86 10.53 27.41
CA ASP A 294 -1.78 11.51 27.21
C ASP A 294 -0.45 10.95 27.74
N MET A 295 0.62 11.19 26.98
CA MET A 295 1.98 10.75 27.31
C MET A 295 2.95 11.93 27.37
N ALA A 296 4.10 11.70 28.00
CA ALA A 296 5.17 12.68 28.01
C ALA A 296 5.66 12.94 26.56
N PRO A 297 6.24 14.12 26.28
CA PRO A 297 6.73 14.46 24.96
C PRO A 297 7.77 13.47 24.45
N VAL A 298 7.88 13.34 23.13
CA VAL A 298 8.95 12.55 22.52
C VAL A 298 10.30 13.18 22.86
N ALA A 299 11.20 12.38 23.41
CA ALA A 299 12.51 12.80 23.91
C ALA A 299 13.53 13.08 22.79
N LEU A 300 13.15 13.97 21.87
CA LEU A 300 13.99 14.52 20.81
C LEU A 300 14.14 16.03 21.01
N PRO A 301 15.20 16.67 20.49
CA PRO A 301 15.35 18.12 20.58
C PRO A 301 14.15 18.85 19.98
N LYS A 302 13.78 19.99 20.56
CA LYS A 302 12.70 20.83 20.01
C LYS A 302 13.00 21.23 18.56
N ARG A 303 11.92 21.49 17.82
CA ARG A 303 11.94 21.82 16.40
C ARG A 303 12.93 22.93 16.07
N GLU A 304 12.96 24.03 16.83
CA GLU A 304 13.85 25.16 16.53
C GLU A 304 15.34 24.76 16.53
N TYR A 305 15.75 23.83 17.39
CA TYR A 305 17.13 23.36 17.44
C TYR A 305 17.47 22.47 16.25
N MET A 306 16.56 21.58 15.86
CA MET A 306 16.76 20.68 14.73
C MET A 306 16.74 21.43 13.38
N GLU A 307 15.87 22.42 13.24
CA GLU A 307 15.82 23.28 12.04
C GLU A 307 17.08 24.15 11.95
N HIS A 308 17.49 24.79 13.04
CA HIS A 308 18.74 25.56 13.07
C HIS A 308 19.96 24.67 12.79
N ALA A 309 20.02 23.44 13.33
CA ALA A 309 21.08 22.50 13.04
C ALA A 309 21.15 22.14 11.55
N LYS A 310 19.99 21.96 10.89
CA LYS A 310 19.92 21.73 9.44
C LYS A 310 20.42 22.95 8.65
N GLU A 311 20.02 24.17 9.03
CA GLU A 311 20.51 25.40 8.38
C GLU A 311 22.03 25.53 8.48
N LEU A 312 22.59 25.24 9.67
CA LEU A 312 24.05 25.19 9.86
C LEU A 312 24.70 24.15 8.97
N TRP A 313 24.12 22.95 8.89
CA TRP A 313 24.61 21.85 8.05
C TRP A 313 24.67 22.24 6.58
N ASP A 314 23.59 22.83 6.06
CA ASP A 314 23.48 23.30 4.69
C ASP A 314 24.49 24.42 4.41
N ARG A 315 24.64 25.37 5.34
CA ARG A 315 25.62 26.47 5.22
C ARG A 315 27.06 25.98 5.20
N LEU A 316 27.37 24.89 5.88
CA LEU A 316 28.68 24.26 5.88
C LEU A 316 28.96 23.44 4.61
N GLY A 317 27.99 23.32 3.69
CA GLY A 317 28.14 22.57 2.45
C GLY A 317 28.31 21.07 2.68
N LEU A 318 27.77 20.56 3.79
CA LEU A 318 27.84 19.14 4.13
C LEU A 318 26.88 18.31 3.26
N PRO A 319 27.06 16.97 3.17
CA PRO A 319 26.22 16.12 2.34
C PRO A 319 24.71 16.31 2.62
N PRO A 320 23.84 16.32 1.60
CA PRO A 320 22.41 16.53 1.79
C PRO A 320 21.80 15.57 2.82
N LEU A 321 21.12 16.14 3.82
CA LEU A 321 20.36 15.35 4.79
C LEU A 321 19.05 14.85 4.19
N LYS A 322 18.61 13.69 4.65
CA LYS A 322 17.25 13.17 4.45
C LYS A 322 16.60 12.96 5.82
N PRO A 323 16.07 14.02 6.45
CA PRO A 323 15.32 13.89 7.69
C PRO A 323 14.21 12.85 7.58
N GLU A 324 14.12 11.97 8.57
CA GLU A 324 13.05 10.98 8.68
C GLU A 324 12.18 11.30 9.91
N PRO A 325 10.86 11.16 9.83
CA PRO A 325 9.98 11.34 10.96
C PRO A 325 10.13 10.19 11.98
N PRO A 326 10.12 10.46 13.29
CA PRO A 326 10.08 11.79 13.90
C PRO A 326 11.46 12.48 13.88
N TRP A 327 11.52 13.70 13.33
CA TRP A 327 12.78 14.46 13.20
C TRP A 327 13.10 15.32 14.43
N HIS A 328 12.08 15.74 15.17
CA HIS A 328 12.20 16.59 16.36
C HIS A 328 11.17 16.16 17.41
N GLY A 329 11.34 16.64 18.65
CA GLY A 329 10.40 16.40 19.73
C GLY A 329 9.05 17.05 19.48
N TYR A 330 8.00 16.46 20.02
CA TYR A 330 6.64 16.98 19.98
C TYR A 330 5.84 16.51 21.19
N GLU A 331 4.79 17.27 21.49
CA GLU A 331 3.95 17.11 22.66
C GLU A 331 2.96 15.95 22.51
N LEU A 332 2.83 15.16 23.56
CA LEU A 332 1.85 14.07 23.65
C LEU A 332 0.82 14.29 24.78
N GLY A 333 0.70 15.52 25.27
CA GLY A 333 -0.34 15.96 26.21
C GLY A 333 0.04 15.90 27.69
N ASP A 334 0.96 15.02 28.10
CA ASP A 334 1.42 14.93 29.49
C ASP A 334 2.63 15.84 29.75
N TRP A 335 2.46 17.14 29.51
CA TRP A 335 3.49 18.16 29.72
C TRP A 335 2.88 19.44 30.26
N SER A 336 3.65 20.20 31.05
CA SER A 336 3.17 21.45 31.65
C SER A 336 4.06 22.61 31.26
N ALA A 337 3.46 23.80 31.11
CA ALA A 337 4.18 25.05 30.85
C ALA A 337 5.22 25.37 31.95
N GLU A 338 5.02 24.85 33.17
CA GLU A 338 6.02 24.97 34.23
C GLU A 338 7.30 24.22 33.85
N TRP A 339 7.21 23.02 33.28
CA TRP A 339 8.37 22.24 32.84
C TRP A 339 9.09 22.86 31.64
N ASP A 340 8.37 23.54 30.73
CA ASP A 340 9.01 24.38 29.71
C ASP A 340 9.89 25.47 30.34
N THR A 341 9.34 26.18 31.34
CA THR A 341 10.11 27.22 32.05
C THR A 341 11.36 26.64 32.73
N LEU A 342 11.26 25.43 33.30
CA LEU A 342 12.43 24.75 33.88
C LEU A 342 13.46 24.39 32.82
N ALA A 343 13.02 23.87 31.66
CA ALA A 343 13.89 23.49 30.56
C ALA A 343 14.61 24.71 29.96
N GLU A 344 13.90 25.82 29.76
CA GLU A 344 14.46 27.09 29.26
C GLU A 344 15.53 27.63 30.21
N ARG A 345 15.26 27.67 31.51
CA ARG A 345 16.25 28.07 32.53
C ARG A 345 17.48 27.18 32.48
N ALA A 346 17.29 25.87 32.38
CA ALA A 346 18.41 24.93 32.30
C ALA A 346 19.27 25.18 31.05
N ALA A 347 18.64 25.35 29.88
CA ALA A 347 19.32 25.64 28.62
C ALA A 347 20.05 27.01 28.64
N ALA A 348 19.49 28.01 29.34
CA ALA A 348 20.09 29.33 29.51
C ALA A 348 21.17 29.39 30.61
N GLY A 349 21.43 28.29 31.33
CA GLY A 349 22.39 28.24 32.44
C GLY A 349 21.85 28.72 33.80
N ASP A 350 20.57 29.09 33.90
CA ASP A 350 19.88 29.49 35.14
C ASP A 350 19.26 28.29 35.90
N TRP A 351 19.93 27.13 35.86
CA TRP A 351 19.44 25.92 36.53
C TRP A 351 19.41 26.06 38.07
N ILE A 352 20.11 27.04 38.65
CA ILE A 352 20.06 27.34 40.10
C ILE A 352 18.65 27.78 40.51
N ALA A 353 17.94 28.54 39.69
CA ALA A 353 16.55 28.92 39.96
C ALA A 353 15.63 27.68 40.07
N ASN A 354 15.86 26.67 39.23
CA ASN A 354 15.15 25.38 39.31
C ASN A 354 15.45 24.65 40.63
N GLY A 355 16.71 24.68 41.08
CA GLY A 355 17.12 24.10 42.37
C GLY A 355 16.49 24.78 43.58
N LYS A 356 16.34 26.12 43.55
CA LYS A 356 15.62 26.86 44.59
C LYS A 356 14.14 26.46 44.65
N ARG A 357 13.48 26.38 43.49
CA ARG A 357 12.09 25.91 43.37
C ARG A 357 11.92 24.49 43.94
N SER A 358 12.76 23.53 43.51
CA SER A 358 12.63 22.14 43.96
C SER A 358 12.95 21.98 45.45
N THR A 359 13.83 22.83 46.01
CA THR A 359 14.11 22.87 47.45
C THR A 359 12.87 23.22 48.28
N GLN A 360 12.05 24.17 47.81
CA GLN A 360 10.79 24.55 48.47
C GLN A 360 9.75 23.41 48.47
N GLN A 361 9.92 22.41 47.61
CA GLN A 361 9.01 21.27 47.47
C GLN A 361 9.51 20.00 48.20
N ARG A 362 10.66 20.07 48.90
CA ARG A 362 11.20 18.92 49.64
C ARG A 362 10.31 18.59 50.84
N ARG A 363 10.00 17.31 51.01
CA ARG A 363 9.19 16.80 52.13
C ARG A 363 9.55 15.36 52.44
N THR A 364 9.23 14.92 53.65
CA THR A 364 9.40 13.52 54.08
C THR A 364 8.13 12.72 53.81
N GLY A 365 8.18 11.39 53.95
CA GLY A 365 6.98 10.54 53.82
C GLY A 365 6.50 10.29 52.40
N VAL A 366 7.23 10.75 51.38
CA VAL A 366 6.95 10.47 49.97
C VAL A 366 7.92 9.41 49.47
N VAL A 367 7.41 8.42 48.73
CA VAL A 367 8.22 7.34 48.15
C VAL A 367 8.95 7.88 46.90
N PRO A 368 10.24 7.56 46.69
CA PRO A 368 10.93 7.91 45.44
C PRO A 368 10.17 7.47 44.18
N ASN A 369 10.27 8.24 43.10
CA ASN A 369 9.52 8.06 41.84
C ASN A 369 8.00 8.28 41.91
N THR A 370 7.51 8.89 42.99
CA THR A 370 6.13 9.38 43.05
C THR A 370 5.96 10.61 42.15
N ASP A 371 4.91 10.62 41.32
CA ASP A 371 4.56 11.80 40.50
C ASP A 371 4.24 12.99 41.41
N VAL A 372 5.00 14.08 41.24
CA VAL A 372 4.87 15.31 42.04
C VAL A 372 3.46 15.92 41.93
N ARG A 373 2.75 15.69 40.84
CA ARG A 373 1.39 16.20 40.62
C ARG A 373 0.34 15.47 41.46
N LYS A 374 0.65 14.25 41.93
CA LYS A 374 -0.22 13.45 42.80
C LYS A 374 0.02 13.72 44.28
N VAL A 375 1.00 14.55 44.61
CA VAL A 375 1.32 14.94 45.99
C VAL A 375 0.72 16.32 46.25
N PRO A 376 -0.19 16.48 47.23
CA PRO A 376 -0.75 17.78 47.59
C PRO A 376 0.36 18.82 47.86
N ARG A 377 0.12 20.06 47.45
CA ARG A 377 0.95 21.19 47.88
C ARG A 377 0.49 21.59 49.28
N ASP A 378 1.44 21.68 50.21
CA ASP A 378 1.21 22.13 51.59
C ASP A 378 0.88 23.63 51.66
#